data_AF-A0A1M6LL25-F1
#
_entry.id   AF-A0A1M6LL25-F1
#
_cell.length_a   1.000
_cell.length_b   1.000
_cell.length_c   1.000
_cell.angle_alpha   90.00
_cell.angle_beta   90.00
_cell.angle_gamma   90.00
#
_symmetry.space_group_name_H-M   'P 1'
#
loop_
_entity.id
_entity.type
_entity.pdbx_description
1 polymer ?
#
loop_
_entity_poly.entity_id
_entity_poly.type
_entity_poly.pdbx_seq_one_letter_code
_entity_poly.pdbx_strand_id
1 'polypeptide(L)'
;MRKEIAFLAGPRDWGVTRESWLARVPEKVQTVTFRTVKALWYGEITDPDHWAARDIKRAVEILQAQREAAALASQLESIVSGLNVTDPNFHQPTIAALVGTLRKLRGEDRS
;
A
#
# COMPACT_ATOMS: atom_id res chain seq x y z
N MET A 1 9.67 6.59 -12.38
CA MET A 1 8.43 6.10 -13.04
C MET A 1 8.39 4.58 -13.22
N ARG A 2 9.43 3.94 -13.78
CA ARG A 2 9.44 2.47 -13.93
C ARG A 2 9.29 1.72 -12.60
N LYS A 3 9.90 2.21 -11.53
CA LYS A 3 9.80 1.62 -10.19
C LYS A 3 8.36 1.65 -9.66
N GLU A 4 7.70 2.78 -9.82
CA GLU A 4 6.33 3.05 -9.37
C GLU A 4 5.33 2.19 -10.15
N ILE A 5 5.49 2.15 -11.49
CA ILE A 5 4.71 1.26 -12.36
C ILE A 5 4.93 -0.21 -11.97
N ALA A 6 6.17 -0.63 -11.70
CA ALA A 6 6.46 -1.99 -11.29
C ALA A 6 5.81 -2.35 -9.95
N PHE A 7 5.85 -1.42 -8.98
CA PHE A 7 5.19 -1.58 -7.69
C PHE A 7 3.68 -1.77 -7.86
N LEU A 8 3.04 -0.95 -8.69
CA LEU A 8 1.60 -1.04 -8.96
C LEU A 8 1.25 -2.31 -9.75
N ALA A 9 2.00 -2.66 -10.80
CA ALA A 9 1.75 -3.84 -11.61
C ALA A 9 1.95 -5.17 -10.84
N GLY A 10 2.74 -5.13 -9.76
CA GLY A 10 3.02 -6.30 -8.92
C GLY A 10 4.03 -7.25 -9.58
N PRO A 11 4.17 -8.48 -9.06
CA PRO A 11 5.11 -9.46 -9.62
C PRO A 11 4.73 -9.86 -11.06
N ARG A 12 5.75 -10.16 -11.86
CA ARG A 12 5.61 -10.65 -13.23
C ARG A 12 5.99 -12.12 -13.27
N ASP A 13 4.98 -12.99 -13.30
CA ASP A 13 5.16 -14.44 -13.31
C ASP A 13 5.59 -14.98 -14.68
N TRP A 14 6.01 -16.24 -14.70
CA TRP A 14 6.35 -16.95 -15.93
C TRP A 14 5.08 -17.12 -16.78
N GLY A 15 5.10 -16.59 -18.01
CA GLY A 15 3.92 -16.54 -18.90
C GLY A 15 3.23 -15.18 -18.98
N VAL A 16 3.58 -14.19 -18.14
CA VAL A 16 3.01 -12.84 -18.22
C VAL A 16 3.83 -11.98 -19.20
N THR A 17 3.17 -11.51 -20.28
CA THR A 17 3.79 -10.57 -21.22
C THR A 17 3.94 -9.19 -20.58
N ARG A 18 4.82 -8.36 -21.14
CA ARG A 18 5.01 -7.00 -20.62
C ARG A 18 3.73 -6.16 -20.81
N GLU A 19 3.04 -6.29 -21.94
CA GLU A 19 1.78 -5.60 -22.17
C GLU A 19 0.73 -5.98 -21.13
N SER A 20 0.49 -7.27 -20.90
CA SER A 20 -0.50 -7.72 -19.92
C SER A 20 -0.11 -7.31 -18.50
N TRP A 21 1.18 -7.26 -18.19
CA TRP A 21 1.67 -6.80 -16.89
C TRP A 21 1.43 -5.30 -16.68
N LEU A 22 1.73 -4.46 -17.68
CA LEU A 22 1.48 -3.01 -17.62
C LEU A 22 -0.02 -2.68 -17.59
N ALA A 23 -0.87 -3.53 -18.17
CA ALA A 23 -2.33 -3.37 -18.15
C ALA A 23 -2.96 -3.46 -16.76
N ARG A 24 -2.22 -3.97 -15.76
CA ARG A 24 -2.66 -4.02 -14.35
C ARG A 24 -2.61 -2.66 -13.65
N VAL A 25 -1.88 -1.68 -14.18
CA VAL A 25 -1.74 -0.37 -13.53
C VAL A 25 -3.04 0.45 -13.59
N PRO A 26 -3.72 0.58 -14.74
CA PRO A 26 -5.03 1.24 -14.83
C PRO A 26 -6.11 0.64 -13.91
N GLU A 27 -6.02 -0.64 -13.57
CA GLU A 27 -6.94 -1.28 -12.60
C GLU A 27 -6.80 -0.68 -11.19
N LYS A 28 -5.61 -0.17 -10.85
CA LYS A 28 -5.31 0.46 -9.55
C LYS A 28 -5.36 1.97 -9.59
N VAL A 29 -5.14 2.57 -10.76
CA VAL A 29 -5.12 4.01 -10.97
C VAL A 29 -6.04 4.32 -12.15
N GLN A 30 -7.34 4.46 -11.86
CA GLN A 30 -8.38 4.58 -12.89
C GLN A 30 -8.26 5.86 -13.73
N THR A 31 -7.50 6.86 -13.25
CA THR A 31 -7.27 8.11 -13.98
C THR A 31 -6.31 7.95 -15.17
N VAL A 32 -5.48 6.90 -15.20
CA VAL A 32 -4.49 6.69 -16.28
C VAL A 32 -4.93 5.58 -17.24
N THR A 33 -4.65 5.76 -18.53
CA THR A 33 -4.90 4.74 -19.54
C THR A 33 -3.69 3.82 -19.73
N PHE A 34 -3.91 2.62 -20.29
CA PHE A 34 -2.82 1.72 -20.67
C PHE A 34 -1.79 2.37 -21.61
N ARG A 35 -2.25 3.19 -22.57
CA ARG A 35 -1.38 3.93 -23.47
C ARG A 35 -0.48 4.90 -22.71
N THR A 36 -1.05 5.64 -21.76
CA THR A 36 -0.31 6.57 -20.89
C THR A 36 0.74 5.84 -20.05
N VAL A 37 0.38 4.68 -19.49
CA VAL A 37 1.31 3.83 -18.72
C VAL A 37 2.46 3.34 -19.61
N LYS A 38 2.19 2.90 -20.84
CA LYS A 38 3.25 2.53 -21.81
C LYS A 38 4.18 3.71 -22.11
N ALA A 39 3.62 4.88 -22.40
CA ALA A 39 4.40 6.08 -22.69
C ALA A 39 5.32 6.46 -21.53
N LEU A 40 4.82 6.41 -20.29
CA LEU A 40 5.62 6.63 -19.08
C LEU A 40 6.68 5.54 -18.84
N TRP A 41 6.36 4.28 -19.15
CA TRP A 41 7.29 3.16 -18.99
C TRP A 41 8.47 3.21 -19.97
N TYR A 42 8.16 3.46 -21.24
CA TYR A 42 9.16 3.54 -22.31
C TYR A 42 9.88 4.89 -22.35
N GLY A 43 9.44 5.88 -21.57
CA GLY A 43 10.08 7.18 -21.47
C GLY A 43 9.69 8.15 -22.58
N GLU A 44 8.55 7.93 -23.23
CA GLU A 44 7.93 8.87 -24.18
C GLU A 44 7.35 10.09 -23.44
N ILE A 45 6.88 9.88 -22.20
CA ILE A 45 6.54 10.96 -21.27
C ILE A 45 7.65 11.01 -20.21
N THR A 46 8.45 12.08 -20.23
CA THR A 46 9.60 12.28 -19.33
C THR A 46 9.35 13.32 -18.25
N ASP A 47 8.36 14.19 -18.44
CA ASP A 47 8.02 15.25 -17.49
C ASP A 47 7.52 14.63 -16.16
N PRO A 48 8.25 14.85 -15.05
CA PRO A 48 7.87 14.33 -13.74
C PRO A 48 6.58 14.94 -13.17
N ASP A 49 6.16 16.11 -13.67
CA ASP A 49 4.97 16.86 -13.23
C ASP A 49 3.74 16.58 -14.10
N HIS A 50 3.91 15.79 -15.16
CA HIS A 50 2.82 15.27 -15.96
C HIS A 50 1.76 14.63 -15.05
N TRP A 51 0.49 14.97 -15.24
CA TRP A 51 -0.62 14.57 -14.36
C TRP A 51 -0.64 13.06 -14.07
N ALA A 52 -0.41 12.22 -15.11
CA ALA A 52 -0.39 10.77 -14.96
C ALA A 52 0.78 10.26 -14.11
N ALA A 53 1.94 10.94 -14.16
CA ALA A 53 3.09 10.62 -13.32
C ALA A 53 2.78 10.94 -11.85
N ARG A 54 2.11 12.08 -11.59
CA ARG A 54 1.69 12.48 -10.25
C ARG A 54 0.66 11.53 -9.65
N ASP A 55 -0.35 11.13 -10.42
CA ASP A 55 -1.38 10.19 -9.95
C ASP A 55 -0.80 8.81 -9.64
N ILE A 56 0.10 8.29 -10.49
CA ILE A 56 0.80 7.02 -10.22
C ILE A 56 1.64 7.11 -8.94
N LYS A 57 2.42 8.18 -8.75
CA LYS A 57 3.21 8.38 -7.52
C LYS A 57 2.31 8.41 -6.29
N ARG A 58 1.24 9.19 -6.34
CA ARG A 58 0.27 9.31 -5.24
C ARG A 58 -0.36 7.96 -4.89
N ALA A 59 -0.73 7.16 -5.89
CA ALA A 59 -1.29 5.84 -5.66
C ALA A 59 -0.27 4.89 -5.00
N VAL A 60 1.01 4.96 -5.40
CA VAL A 60 2.08 4.20 -4.74
C VAL A 60 2.23 4.61 -3.28
N GLU A 61 2.27 5.91 -2.99
CA GLU A 61 2.39 6.43 -1.62
C GLU A 61 1.25 5.96 -0.73
N ILE A 62 0.01 6.03 -1.21
CA ILE A 62 -1.17 5.54 -0.48
C ILE A 62 -1.04 4.04 -0.18
N LEU A 63 -0.69 3.23 -1.18
CA LEU A 63 -0.56 1.78 -1.00
C LEU A 63 0.63 1.40 -0.09
N GLN A 64 1.72 2.16 -0.13
CA GLN A 64 2.84 1.96 0.79
C GLN A 64 2.43 2.28 2.23
N ALA A 65 1.81 3.43 2.45
CA ALA A 65 1.30 3.82 3.76
C ALA A 65 0.31 2.78 4.32
N GLN A 66 -0.57 2.23 3.47
CA GLN A 66 -1.49 1.16 3.87
C GLN A 66 -0.74 -0.13 4.26
N ARG A 67 0.29 -0.53 3.50
CA ARG A 67 1.10 -1.72 3.83
C ARG A 67 1.88 -1.55 5.12
N GLU A 68 2.45 -0.37 5.34
CA GLU A 68 3.17 -0.04 6.57
C GLU A 68 2.24 -0.02 7.78
N ALA A 69 1.06 0.60 7.65
CA ALA A 69 0.04 0.59 8.69
C ALA A 69 -0.43 -0.83 9.02
N ALA A 70 -0.63 -1.69 8.02
CA ALA A 70 -1.01 -3.08 8.22
C ALA A 70 0.11 -3.90 8.90
N ALA A 71 1.37 -3.69 8.51
CA ALA A 71 2.52 -4.35 9.14
C ALA A 71 2.67 -3.94 10.61
N LEU A 72 2.54 -2.65 10.91
CA LEU A 72 2.57 -2.14 12.28
C LEU A 72 1.41 -2.69 13.11
N ALA A 73 0.20 -2.75 12.53
CA ALA A 73 -0.95 -3.33 13.18
C ALA A 73 -0.70 -4.81 13.54
N SER A 74 -0.15 -5.61 12.62
CA SER A 74 0.17 -7.01 12.89
C SER A 74 1.19 -7.18 14.03
N GLN A 75 2.20 -6.30 14.10
CA GLN A 75 3.16 -6.31 15.21
C GLN A 75 2.49 -5.99 16.56
N LEU A 76 1.63 -4.98 16.59
CA LEU A 76 0.90 -4.59 17.80
C LEU A 76 -0.06 -5.69 18.26
N GLU A 77 -0.73 -6.38 17.33
CA GLU A 77 -1.57 -7.55 17.66
C GLU A 77 -0.76 -8.68 18.30
N SER A 78 0.43 -8.96 17.78
CA SER A 78 1.33 -9.95 18.37
C SER A 78 1.73 -9.59 19.80
N ILE A 79 2.04 -8.31 20.06
CA ILE A 79 2.36 -7.82 21.41
C ILE A 79 1.15 -7.95 22.35
N VAL A 80 -0.03 -7.50 21.91
CA VAL A 80 -1.27 -7.61 22.70
C VAL A 80 -1.56 -9.06 23.05
N SER A 81 -1.43 -9.97 22.08
CA SER A 81 -1.61 -11.40 22.30
C SER A 81 -0.63 -11.93 23.36
N GLY A 82 0.66 -11.57 23.28
CA GLY A 82 1.66 -11.98 24.28
C GLY A 82 1.39 -11.47 25.69
N LEU A 83 0.99 -10.20 25.83
CA LEU A 83 0.62 -9.63 27.13
C LEU A 83 -0.62 -10.29 27.74
N ASN A 84 -1.60 -10.61 26.89
CA ASN A 84 -2.84 -11.26 27.31
C ASN A 84 -2.61 -12.70 27.79
N VAL A 85 -1.60 -13.40 27.24
CA VAL A 85 -1.21 -14.75 27.68
C VAL A 85 -0.41 -14.73 28.99
N THR A 86 0.41 -13.69 29.21
CA THR A 86 1.34 -13.64 30.35
C THR A 86 0.62 -13.31 31.66
N ASP A 87 -0.03 -12.15 31.71
CA ASP A 87 -0.87 -11.73 32.84
C ASP A 87 -1.84 -10.64 32.36
N PRO A 88 -3.06 -11.02 31.95
CA PRO A 88 -4.01 -10.07 31.38
C PRO A 88 -4.49 -9.04 32.40
N ASN A 89 -4.51 -9.36 33.70
CA ASN A 89 -4.98 -8.44 34.73
C ASN A 89 -3.92 -7.37 35.03
N PHE A 90 -2.66 -7.76 35.12
CA PHE A 90 -1.56 -6.82 35.30
C PHE A 90 -1.37 -5.90 34.09
N HIS A 91 -1.50 -6.43 32.87
CA HIS A 91 -1.29 -5.67 31.63
C HIS A 91 -2.53 -4.97 31.08
N GLN A 92 -3.67 -5.03 31.77
CA GLN A 92 -4.97 -4.52 31.28
C GLN A 92 -4.92 -3.06 30.76
N PRO A 93 -4.26 -2.08 31.44
CA PRO A 93 -4.14 -0.72 30.93
C PRO A 93 -3.32 -0.63 29.64
N THR A 94 -2.26 -1.45 29.52
CA THR A 94 -1.37 -1.46 28.34
C THR A 94 -2.07 -2.09 27.15
N ILE A 95 -2.78 -3.19 27.36
CA ILE A 95 -3.59 -3.85 26.33
C ILE A 95 -4.65 -2.89 25.79
N ALA A 96 -5.37 -2.17 26.67
CA ALA A 96 -6.37 -1.19 26.27
C ALA A 96 -5.77 -0.05 25.40
N ALA A 97 -4.59 0.46 25.77
CA ALA A 97 -3.90 1.50 25.00
C ALA A 97 -3.44 1.01 23.61
N LEU A 98 -2.92 -0.21 23.52
CA LEU A 98 -2.48 -0.81 22.25
C LEU A 98 -3.67 -1.10 21.33
N VAL A 99 -4.78 -1.61 21.87
CA VAL A 99 -6.03 -1.81 21.12
C VAL A 99 -6.59 -0.48 20.60
N GLY A 100 -6.55 0.59 21.41
CA GLY A 100 -6.91 1.93 20.94
C GLY A 100 -6.05 2.41 19.78
N THR A 101 -4.74 2.17 19.83
CA THR A 101 -3.81 2.50 18.73
C THR A 101 -4.11 1.69 17.47
N LEU A 102 -4.44 0.40 17.62
CA LEU A 102 -4.82 -0.48 16.51
C LEU A 102 -6.05 0.02 15.75
N ARG A 103 -7.10 0.46 16.48
CA ARG A 103 -8.32 1.03 15.86
C ARG A 103 -8.01 2.26 15.03
N LYS A 104 -7.16 3.16 15.53
CA LYS A 104 -6.71 4.35 14.81
C LYS A 104 -5.94 3.99 13.53
N LEU A 105 -5.01 3.04 13.61
CA LEU A 105 -4.23 2.58 12.45
C LEU A 105 -5.10 1.91 11.37
N ARG A 106 -6.19 1.24 11.77
CA ARG A 106 -7.18 0.65 10.85
C ARG A 106 -8.19 1.64 10.29
N GLY A 107 -8.23 2.86 10.83
CA GLY A 107 -9.22 3.87 10.48
C GLY A 107 -10.62 3.57 11.03
N GLU A 108 -10.73 2.70 12.04
CA GLU A 108 -12.00 2.33 12.68
C GLU A 108 -12.54 3.45 13.60
N ASP A 109 -11.66 4.37 14.03
CA ASP A 109 -12.01 5.53 14.89
C ASP A 109 -12.40 6.79 14.07
N ARG A 110 -12.68 6.68 12.77
CA ARG A 110 -13.21 7.80 11.96
C ARG A 110 -14.73 7.88 12.08
N SER A 111 -15.21 8.52 13.14
CA SER A 111 -16.58 9.02 13.32
C SER A 111 -16.61 10.54 13.20
#